data_AF-A0A2G9NDW2-F1
#
_entry.id   AF-A0A2G9NDW2-F1
#
_cell.length_a   1.000
_cell.length_b   1.000
_cell.length_c   1.000
_cell.angle_alpha   90.00
_cell.angle_beta   90.00
_cell.angle_gamma   90.00
#
_symmetry.space_group_name_H-M   'P 1'
#
loop_
_entity.id
_entity.type
_entity.pdbx_description
1 polymer ?
#
loop_
_entity_poly.entity_id
_entity_poly.type
_entity_poly.pdbx_seq_one_letter_code
_entity_poly.pdbx_strand_id
1 'polypeptide(L)' 'MVDEIKNFIEEHQIIFGIKECLKKSDSVKKVFIVNDCREDVRKLLKANKIEFENLEFSKGDVSSRMGLPFQCEVFGLKK' A
#
# COMPACT_ATOMS: atom_id res chain seq x y z
N MET A 1 -9.02 8.45 5.68
CA MET A 1 -7.86 7.58 5.35
C MET A 1 -8.22 6.49 4.34
N VAL A 2 -9.21 5.62 4.59
CA VAL A 2 -9.63 4.61 3.60
C VAL A 2 -10.25 5.25 2.35
N ASP A 3 -11.05 6.30 2.51
CA ASP A 3 -11.62 7.06 1.38
C ASP A 3 -10.55 7.72 0.52
N GLU A 4 -9.43 8.14 1.12
CA GLU A 4 -8.32 8.74 0.39
C GLU A 4 -7.67 7.71 -0.54
N ILE A 5 -7.37 6.52 -0.02
CA ILE A 5 -6.86 5.40 -0.82
C ILE A 5 -7.88 4.99 -1.90
N LYS A 6 -9.18 4.99 -1.58
CA LYS A 6 -10.23 4.67 -2.54
C LYS A 6 -10.26 5.66 -3.71
N ASN A 7 -10.17 6.96 -3.44
CA ASN A 7 -10.07 7.97 -4.49
C ASN A 7 -8.85 7.73 -5.39
N PHE A 8 -7.68 7.45 -4.81
CA PHE A 8 -6.48 7.15 -5.59
C PHE A 8 -6.59 5.85 -6.43
N ILE A 9 -7.40 4.88 -6.00
CA ILE A 9 -7.72 3.70 -6.82
C ILE A 9 -8.56 4.10 -8.02
N GLU A 10 -9.60 4.92 -7.81
CA GLU A 10 -10.45 5.43 -8.90
C GLU A 10 -9.64 6.28 -9.89
N GLU A 11 -8.69 7.08 -9.39
CA GLU A 11 -7.76 7.86 -10.20
C GLU A 11 -6.61 7.03 -10.83
N HIS A 12 -6.57 5.71 -10.61
CA HIS A 12 -5.54 4.78 -11.13
C HIS A 12 -4.09 5.13 -10.72
N GLN A 13 -3.97 5.88 -9.62
CA GLN A 13 -2.70 6.33 -9.05
C GLN A 13 -2.20 5.42 -7.92
N ILE A 14 -2.69 4.18 -7.83
CA ILE A 14 -2.20 3.19 -6.88
C ILE A 14 -1.26 2.17 -7.53
N ILE A 15 -0.24 1.79 -6.76
CA ILE A 15 0.67 0.68 -6.99
C ILE A 15 0.38 -0.39 -5.93
N PHE A 16 0.11 -1.61 -6.38
CA PHE A 16 -0.15 -2.73 -5.48
C PHE A 16 1.10 -3.58 -5.30
N GLY A 17 1.42 -3.89 -4.04
CA GLY A 17 2.45 -4.84 -3.67
C GLY A 17 3.84 -4.23 -3.49
N ILE A 18 4.64 -4.89 -2.64
CA ILE A 18 5.97 -4.39 -2.25
C ILE A 18 6.96 -4.34 -3.42
N LYS A 19 6.98 -5.36 -4.29
CA LYS A 19 7.95 -5.41 -5.39
C LYS A 19 7.79 -4.23 -6.35
N GLU A 20 6.54 -3.90 -6.69
CA GLU A 20 6.25 -2.75 -7.54
C GLU A 20 6.56 -1.43 -6.82
N CYS A 21 6.22 -1.30 -5.53
CA CYS A 21 6.56 -0.11 -4.74
C CYS A 21 8.07 0.10 -4.64
N LEU A 22 8.86 -0.96 -4.49
CA LEU A 22 10.33 -0.89 -4.47
C LEU A 22 10.90 -0.50 -5.83
N LYS A 23 10.37 -1.06 -6.93
CA LYS A 23 10.83 -0.73 -8.29
C LYS A 23 10.50 0.71 -8.69
N LYS A 24 9.35 1.21 -8.26
CA LYS A 24 8.83 2.54 -8.62
C LYS A 24 8.93 3.53 -7.46
N SER A 25 9.86 3.31 -6.53
CA SER A 25 9.99 4.10 -5.30
C SER A 25 10.15 5.59 -5.57
N ASP A 26 10.77 5.97 -6.69
CA ASP A 26 10.94 7.36 -7.11
C ASP A 26 9.61 8.05 -7.49
N SER A 27 8.69 7.28 -8.08
CA SER A 27 7.36 7.73 -8.49
C SER A 27 6.29 7.54 -7.41
N VAL A 28 6.65 6.97 -6.26
CA VAL A 28 5.74 6.78 -5.12
C VAL A 28 5.84 7.99 -4.20
N LYS A 29 4.69 8.61 -3.93
CA LYS A 29 4.56 9.72 -2.99
C LYS A 29 4.48 9.22 -1.55
N LYS A 30 3.74 8.14 -1.33
CA LYS A 30 3.43 7.63 0.00
C LYS A 30 3.08 6.15 -0.06
N VAL A 31 3.50 5.37 0.93
CA VAL A 31 3.11 3.95 1.02
C VAL A 31 2.18 3.74 2.21
N PHE A 32 1.21 2.87 2.05
CA PHE A 32 0.38 2.36 3.11
C PHE A 32 0.58 0.86 3.23
N ILE A 33 0.63 0.38 4.46
CA ILE A 33 0.65 -1.04 4.75
C ILE A 33 -0.49 -1.41 5.68
N VAL A 34 -1.05 -2.60 5.49
CA VAL A 34 -2.11 -3.13 6.36
C VAL A 34 -1.56 -3.44 7.75
N ASN A 35 -2.44 -3.52 8.74
CA ASN A 35 -2.02 -3.84 10.11
C ASN A 35 -1.34 -5.23 10.18
N ASP A 36 -1.97 -6.21 9.54
CA ASP A 36 -1.50 -7.60 9.45
C ASP A 36 -0.37 -7.82 8.41
N CYS A 37 0.40 -6.76 8.09
CA CYS A 37 1.49 -6.85 7.14
C CYS A 37 2.69 -7.60 7.74
N ARG A 38 3.21 -8.58 6.98
CA ARG A 38 4.41 -9.36 7.33
C ARG A 38 5.59 -8.47 7.74
N GLU A 39 6.28 -8.86 8.81
CA GLU A 39 7.45 -8.11 9.31
C GLU A 39 8.57 -7.96 8.27
N ASP A 40 8.82 -8.97 7.44
CA ASP A 40 9.81 -8.89 6.35
C ASP A 40 9.51 -7.76 5.37
N VAL A 41 8.22 -7.52 5.08
CA VAL A 41 7.77 -6.45 4.18
C VAL A 41 8.05 -5.09 4.81
N ARG A 42 7.76 -4.94 6.11
CA ARG A 42 8.08 -3.72 6.89
C ARG A 42 9.59 -3.46 6.90
N LYS A 43 10.40 -4.50 7.13
CA LYS A 43 11.88 -4.40 7.12
C LYS A 43 12.40 -3.97 5.75
N LEU A 44 11.86 -4.53 4.67
CA LEU A 44 12.24 -4.15 3.31
C LEU A 44 11.92 -2.68 2.99
N LEU A 45 10.73 -2.19 3.38
CA LEU A 45 10.36 -0.78 3.18
C LEU A 45 11.30 0.16 3.94
N LYS A 46 11.58 -0.16 5.22
CA LYS A 46 12.54 0.60 6.05
C LYS A 46 13.96 0.57 5.46
N ALA A 47 14.43 -0.59 5.00
CA ALA A 47 15.76 -0.74 4.40
C ALA A 47 15.93 0.10 3.13
N ASN A 48 14.85 0.31 2.38
CA ASN A 48 14.84 1.15 1.18
C ASN A 48 14.47 2.61 1.46
N LYS A 49 14.40 3.02 2.74
CA LYS A 49 14.06 4.38 3.19
C LYS A 49 12.73 4.89 2.63
N ILE A 50 11.77 3.98 2.43
CA ILE A 50 10.43 4.33 1.96
C ILE A 50 9.57 4.66 3.18
N GLU A 51 8.98 5.85 3.19
CA GLU A 51 8.02 6.24 4.21
C GLU A 51 6.70 5.50 3.99
N PHE A 52 6.20 4.87 5.05
CA PHE A 52 4.93 4.16 5.03
C PHE A 52 4.08 4.47 6.26
N GLU A 53 2.76 4.43 6.07
CA GLU A 53 1.78 4.52 7.14
C GLU A 53 1.08 3.19 7.36
N ASN A 54 0.78 2.89 8.63
CA ASN A 54 0.04 1.69 9.00
C ASN A 54 -1.45 1.98 8.95
N LEU A 55 -2.18 1.20 8.15
CA LEU A 55 -3.62 1.14 8.20
C LEU A 55 -4.05 0.32 9.41
N GLU A 56 -5.14 0.74 10.04
CA GLU A 56 -5.76 0.04 11.15
C GLU A 56 -6.47 -1.25 10.71
N PHE A 57 -6.70 -1.40 9.41
CA PHE A 57 -7.46 -2.51 8.81
C PHE A 57 -6.55 -3.66 8.36
N SER A 58 -7.11 -4.87 8.37
CA SER A 58 -6.46 -6.08 7.87
C SER A 58 -6.50 -6.15 6.34
N LYS A 59 -5.65 -6.98 5.73
CA LYS A 59 -5.66 -7.22 4.27
C LYS A 59 -7.03 -7.63 3.71
N GLY A 60 -7.80 -8.42 4.46
CA GLY A 60 -9.16 -8.82 4.10
C GLY A 60 -10.11 -7.64 4.05
N ASP A 61 -10.20 -6.88 5.14
CA ASP A 61 -11.03 -5.67 5.24
C ASP A 61 -10.71 -4.64 4.15
N VAL A 62 -9.42 -4.39 3.91
CA VAL A 62 -8.99 -3.45 2.86
C VAL A 62 -9.42 -3.96 1.48
N SER A 63 -9.21 -5.24 1.18
CA SER A 63 -9.62 -5.81 -0.12
C SER A 63 -11.13 -5.75 -0.33
N SER A 64 -11.95 -6.07 0.69
CA SER A 64 -13.41 -5.99 0.61
C SER A 64 -13.92 -4.56 0.49
N ARG A 65 -13.38 -3.61 1.27
CA ARG A 65 -13.80 -2.20 1.22
C ARG A 65 -13.43 -1.52 -0.09
N MET A 66 -12.29 -1.92 -0.67
CA MET A 66 -11.79 -1.38 -1.94
C MET A 66 -12.31 -2.14 -3.16
N GLY A 67 -13.08 -3.22 -2.97
CA GLY A 67 -13.60 -4.03 -4.06
C GLY A 67 -12.51 -4.72 -4.88
N LEU A 68 -11.35 -4.99 -4.28
CA LEU A 68 -10.23 -5.63 -4.97
C LEU A 68 -10.46 -7.15 -5.05
N PRO A 69 -10.23 -7.78 -6.22
CA PRO A 69 -10.35 -9.23 -6.37
C PRO A 69 -9.17 -10.00 -5.73
N PHE A 70 -8.21 -9.28 -5.14
CA PHE A 70 -7.02 -9.85 -4.52
C PHE A 70 -6.72 -9.17 -3.19
N GLN A 71 -6.03 -9.89 -2.30
CA GLN A 71 -5.50 -9.34 -1.06
C GLN A 71 -4.15 -8.69 -1.32
N CYS A 72 -3.96 -7.48 -0.80
CA CYS A 72 -2.70 -6.79 -0.86
C CYS A 72 -2.32 -6.24 0.52
N GLU A 73 -1.04 -6.37 0.87
CA GLU A 73 -0.51 -5.90 2.14
C GLU A 73 0.09 -4.50 2.03
N VAL A 74 0.44 -4.05 0.82
CA VAL A 74 1.19 -2.81 0.54
C VAL A 74 0.53 -2.07 -0.61
N PHE A 75 0.31 -0.77 -0.41
CA PHE A 75 -0.29 0.14 -1.38
C PHE A 75 0.60 1.38 -1.51
N GLY A 76 1.13 1.63 -2.70
CA GLY A 76 1.88 2.85 -3.00
C GLY A 76 0.99 3.86 -3.71
N LEU A 77 0.89 5.07 -3.20
CA LEU A 77 0.34 6.21 -3.93
C LEU A 77 1.41 6.73 -4.90
N LYS A 78 1.05 6.88 -6.17
CA LYS A 78 1.88 7.59 -7.14
C LYS A 78 1.87 9.09 -6.86
N LYS A 79 2.93 9.78 -7.27
CA LYS A 79 3.02 11.25 -7.27
C LYS A 79 2.12 11.86 -8.33
#